data_AF-A0A1Y2EU06-F1
#
_entry.id   AF-A0A1Y2EU06-F1
#
_cell.length_a   1.000
_cell.length_b   1.000
_cell.length_c   1.000
_cell.angle_alpha   90.00
_cell.angle_beta   90.00
_cell.angle_gamma   90.00
#
_symmetry.space_group_name_H-M   'P 1'
#
loop_
_entity.id
_entity.type
_entity.pdbx_description
1 polymer ?
#
loop_
_entity_poly.entity_id
_entity_poly.type
_entity_poly.pdbx_seq_one_letter_code
_entity_poly.pdbx_strand_id
1 'polypeptide(L)' 'MSLNSRRPLGTIPQSPEQQRAQSARTALDILYEMSTLLNTGLDRQSLAHCVKLLEDGTNPDALAAVIRDLRAEAKKQAER' A
#
# COMPACT_ATOMS: atom_id res chain seq x y z
N MET A 1 19.82 33.59 37.85
CA MET A 1 20.24 32.94 36.59
C MET A 1 19.52 31.60 36.48
N SER A 2 18.39 31.57 35.75
CA SER A 2 17.55 30.37 35.59
C SER A 2 18.17 29.41 34.57
N LEU A 3 18.68 28.27 35.04
CA LEU A 3 19.12 27.17 34.18
C LEU A 3 17.93 26.21 33.98
N ASN A 4 17.12 26.49 32.96
CA ASN A 4 16.07 25.58 32.52
C ASN A 4 16.70 24.40 31.74
N SER A 5 17.03 23.32 32.42
CA SER A 5 17.44 22.05 31.80
C SER A 5 16.22 21.37 31.15
N ARG A 6 15.89 21.81 29.93
CA ARG A 6 14.95 21.11 29.05
C ARG A 6 15.55 19.77 28.64
N ARG A 7 15.27 18.72 29.41
CA ARG A 7 15.51 17.33 29.00
C ARG A 7 14.80 17.10 27.65
N PRO A 8 15.49 16.55 26.62
CA PRO A 8 14.81 16.14 25.40
C PRO A 8 13.82 15.05 25.78
N LEU A 9 12.55 15.20 25.37
CA LEU A 9 11.54 14.15 25.50
C LEU A 9 12.14 12.88 24.89
N GLY A 10 12.30 11.85 25.72
CA GLY A 10 12.64 10.52 25.25
C GLY A 10 11.60 10.09 24.21
N THR A 11 12.08 9.61 23.07
CA THR A 11 11.24 8.96 22.07
C THR A 11 10.40 7.89 22.76
N ILE A 12 9.08 8.03 22.76
CA ILE A 12 8.18 7.00 23.28
C ILE A 12 8.49 5.72 22.51
N PRO A 13 8.86 4.61 23.16
CA PRO A 13 9.09 3.35 22.46
C PRO A 13 7.80 2.98 21.73
N GLN A 14 7.87 2.93 20.41
CA GLN A 14 6.76 2.52 19.56
C GLN A 14 6.40 1.08 19.94
N SER A 15 5.12 0.80 20.14
CA SER A 15 4.68 -0.57 20.39
C SER A 15 5.01 -1.45 19.15
N PRO A 16 5.24 -2.76 19.32
CA PRO A 16 5.49 -3.66 18.19
C PRO A 16 4.34 -3.69 17.16
N GLU A 17 3.12 -3.31 17.56
CA GLU A 17 2.00 -3.12 16.66
C GLU A 17 2.15 -1.85 15.81
N GLN A 18 2.55 -0.74 16.42
CA GLN A 18 2.85 0.50 15.69
C GLN A 18 3.99 0.30 14.69
N GLN A 19 5.04 -0.45 15.07
CA GLN A 19 6.15 -0.77 14.20
C GLN A 19 5.70 -1.56 12.96
N ARG A 20 4.85 -2.59 13.16
CA ARG A 20 4.28 -3.39 12.06
C ARG A 20 3.39 -2.56 11.14
N ALA A 21 2.52 -1.73 11.70
CA ALA A 21 1.65 -0.85 10.93
C ALA A 21 2.47 0.15 10.09
N GLN A 22 3.57 0.66 10.65
CA GLN A 22 4.48 1.55 9.93
C GLN A 22 5.21 0.81 8.80
N SER A 23 5.74 -0.39 9.05
CA SER A 23 6.39 -1.21 8.03
C SER A 23 5.44 -1.55 6.88
N ALA A 24 4.19 -1.93 7.18
CA ALA A 24 3.19 -2.22 6.16
C ALA A 24 2.87 -0.99 5.29
N ARG A 25 2.77 0.20 5.91
CA ARG A 25 2.59 1.46 5.18
C ARG A 25 3.76 1.77 4.26
N THR A 26 4.99 1.62 4.73
CA THR A 26 6.20 1.82 3.91
C THR A 26 6.27 0.82 2.77
N ALA A 27 5.96 -0.46 3.02
CA ALA A 27 5.92 -1.48 1.98
C ALA A 27 4.90 -1.13 0.88
N LEU A 28 3.68 -0.74 1.27
CA LEU A 28 2.66 -0.30 0.31
C LEU A 28 3.08 0.92 -0.51
N ASP A 29 3.83 1.85 0.10
CA ASP A 29 4.30 3.05 -0.58
C ASP A 29 5.33 2.73 -1.66
N ILE A 30 6.29 1.87 -1.33
CA ILE A 30 7.30 1.37 -2.28
C ILE A 30 6.63 0.60 -3.41
N LEU A 31 5.68 -0.28 -3.08
CA LEU A 31 4.92 -1.04 -4.09
C LEU A 31 4.12 -0.11 -5.01
N TYR A 32 3.55 0.97 -4.47
CA TYR A 32 2.82 1.95 -5.27
C TYR A 32 3.74 2.72 -6.22
N GLU A 33 4.92 3.13 -5.75
CA GLU A 33 5.95 3.75 -6.59
C GLU A 33 6.37 2.80 -7.73
N MET A 34 6.67 1.54 -7.41
CA MET A 34 6.97 0.51 -8.42
C MET A 34 5.82 0.35 -9.42
N SER A 35 4.58 0.31 -8.94
CA SER A 35 3.39 0.15 -9.80
C SER A 35 3.18 1.32 -10.75
N THR A 36 3.59 2.53 -10.32
CA THR A 36 3.55 3.77 -11.11
C THR A 36 4.64 3.75 -12.18
N LEU A 37 5.87 3.38 -11.81
CA LEU A 37 7.00 3.25 -12.74
C LEU A 37 6.72 2.21 -13.85
N LEU A 38 6.06 1.10 -13.49
CA LEU A 38 5.64 0.07 -14.44
C LEU A 38 4.34 0.42 -15.19
N ASN A 39 3.75 1.59 -14.93
CA ASN A 39 2.52 2.06 -15.55
C ASN A 39 1.38 1.02 -15.49
N THR A 40 1.23 0.34 -14.35
CA THR A 40 0.17 -0.66 -14.13
C THR A 40 -1.23 -0.03 -14.07
N GLY A 41 -1.31 1.28 -13.84
CA GLY A 41 -2.55 2.03 -13.71
C GLY A 41 -3.38 1.65 -12.49
N LEU A 42 -2.78 1.01 -11.48
CA LEU A 42 -3.43 0.72 -10.20
C LEU A 42 -3.31 1.93 -9.28
N ASP A 43 -4.43 2.40 -8.73
CA ASP A 43 -4.41 3.39 -7.65
C ASP A 43 -4.05 2.74 -6.31
N ARG A 44 -3.72 3.56 -5.32
CA ARG A 44 -3.23 3.11 -4.01
C ARG A 44 -4.24 2.23 -3.26
N GLN A 45 -5.54 2.46 -3.44
CA GLN A 45 -6.56 1.60 -2.82
C GLN A 45 -6.62 0.25 -3.55
N SER A 46 -6.70 0.25 -4.88
CA SER A 46 -6.71 -1.00 -5.66
C SER A 46 -5.47 -1.87 -5.40
N LEU A 47 -4.29 -1.25 -5.30
CA LEU A 47 -3.05 -1.97 -4.97
C LEU A 47 -3.10 -2.59 -3.57
N ALA A 48 -3.62 -1.87 -2.57
CA ALA A 48 -3.78 -2.41 -1.22
C ALA A 48 -4.72 -3.62 -1.18
N HIS A 49 -5.81 -3.60 -1.96
CA HIS A 49 -6.67 -4.77 -2.11
C HIS A 49 -5.95 -5.94 -2.78
N CYS A 50 -5.17 -5.68 -3.83
CA CYS A 50 -4.37 -6.73 -4.48
C CYS A 50 -3.38 -7.36 -3.51
N VAL A 51 -2.65 -6.55 -2.73
CA VAL A 51 -1.71 -7.03 -1.72
C VAL A 51 -2.44 -7.90 -0.70
N LYS A 52 -3.60 -7.47 -0.21
CA LYS A 52 -4.39 -8.26 0.75
C LYS A 52 -4.81 -9.62 0.18
N LEU A 53 -5.26 -9.65 -1.08
CA LEU A 53 -5.63 -10.90 -1.75
C LEU A 53 -4.43 -11.83 -1.92
N LEU A 54 -3.25 -11.28 -2.22
CA LEU A 54 -2.00 -12.05 -2.33
C LEU A 54 -1.55 -12.60 -0.97
N GLU A 55 -1.68 -11.80 0.11
CA GLU A 55 -1.42 -12.25 1.49
C GLU A 55 -2.35 -13.38 1.92
N ASP A 56 -3.59 -13.40 1.42
CA ASP A 56 -4.56 -14.46 1.66
C ASP A 56 -4.31 -15.72 0.79
N GLY A 57 -3.27 -15.72 -0.07
CA GLY A 57 -2.83 -16.87 -0.86
C GLY A 57 -3.34 -16.90 -2.30
N THR A 58 -3.90 -15.81 -2.80
CA THR A 58 -4.36 -15.71 -4.19
C THR A 58 -3.19 -15.81 -5.17
N ASN A 59 -3.37 -16.55 -6.28
CA ASN A 59 -2.38 -16.63 -7.34
C ASN A 59 -2.25 -15.26 -8.07
N PRO A 60 -1.02 -14.71 -8.21
CA PRO A 60 -0.81 -13.40 -8.81
C PRO A 60 -1.18 -13.33 -10.30
N ASP A 61 -0.89 -14.38 -11.07
CA ASP A 61 -1.21 -14.43 -12.50
C ASP A 61 -2.73 -14.48 -12.73
N ALA A 62 -3.45 -15.27 -11.93
CA ALA A 62 -4.90 -15.35 -11.97
C ALA A 62 -5.54 -14.00 -11.59
N LEU A 63 -5.04 -13.35 -10.54
CA LEU A 63 -5.51 -12.03 -10.13
C LEU A 63 -5.27 -10.98 -11.23
N ALA A 64 -4.10 -11.00 -11.87
CA ALA A 64 -3.79 -10.11 -12.98
C ALA A 64 -4.74 -10.32 -14.18
N ALA A 65 -5.07 -11.57 -14.50
CA ALA A 65 -6.05 -11.89 -15.55
C ALA A 65 -7.43 -11.28 -15.24
N VAL A 66 -7.94 -11.49 -14.02
CA VAL A 66 -9.23 -10.95 -13.58
C VAL A 66 -9.25 -9.42 -13.64
N ILE A 67 -8.20 -8.75 -13.15
CA ILE A 67 -8.11 -7.28 -13.21
C ILE A 67 -8.16 -6.77 -14.65
N ARG A 68 -7.46 -7.45 -15.57
CA ARG A 68 -7.46 -7.08 -16.99
C ARG A 68 -8.83 -7.25 -17.62
N ASP A 69 -9.52 -8.34 -17.32
CA ASP A 69 -10.86 -8.62 -17.84
C ASP A 69 -11.88 -7.60 -17.31
N LEU A 70 -11.86 -7.29 -16.02
CA LEU A 70 -12.72 -6.27 -15.42
C LEU A 70 -12.52 -4.89 -16.04
N ARG A 71 -11.26 -4.49 -16.29
CA ARG A 71 -10.95 -3.22 -16.96
C ARG A 71 -11.43 -3.19 -18.40
N ALA A 72 -11.27 -4.29 -19.13
CA ALA A 72 -11.75 -4.40 -20.50
C ALA A 72 -13.29 -4.29 -20.57
N GLU A 73 -13.99 -4.93 -19.64
CA GLU A 73 -15.45 -4.86 -19.57
C GLU A 73 -15.94 -3.46 -19.18
N ALA A 74 -15.32 -2.82 -18.19
CA ALA A 74 -15.63 -1.44 -17.81
C ALA A 74 -15.46 -0.46 -19.00
N LYS A 75 -14.40 -0.65 -19.80
CA LYS A 75 -14.18 0.15 -21.01
C LYS A 75 -15.30 -0.07 -22.04
N LYS A 76 -15.66 -1.32 -22.32
CA LYS A 76 -16.77 -1.64 -23.24
C LYS A 76 -18.10 -1.06 -22.78
N GLN A 77 -18.35 -1.04 -21.46
CA GLN A 77 -19.56 -0.46 -20.89
C GLN A 77 -19.59 1.07 -21.02
N ALA A 78 -18.45 1.74 -20.89
CA ALA A 78 -18.36 3.19 -21.07
C ALA A 78 -18.54 3.65 -22.53
N GLU A 79 -18.35 2.75 -23.50
CA GLU A 79 -18.54 3.00 -24.93
C GLU A 79 -19.97 2.72 -25.42
N ARG A 80 -20.86 2.26 -24.53
CA ARG A 80 -22.29 2.07 -24.80
C ARG A 80 -23.10 3.28 -24.38
#